data_AF-B1GA18-F1
#
_entry.id   AF-B1GA18-F1
#
_cell.length_a   1.000
_cell.length_b   1.000
_cell.length_c   1.000
_cell.angle_alpha   90.00
_cell.angle_beta   90.00
_cell.angle_gamma   90.00
#
_symmetry.space_group_name_H-M   'P 1'
#
loop_
_entity.id
_entity.type
_entity.pdbx_description
1 polymer ?
#
loop_
_entity_poly.entity_id
_entity_poly.type
_entity_poly.pdbx_seq_one_letter_code
_entity_poly.pdbx_strand_id
1 'polypeptide(L)' 'MSDLFDEYPMLVFALESLLALFLLVFIVVWTSSGKKKAARADSRETKTPQKPH' A
#
# COMPACT_ATOMS: atom_id res chain seq x y z
N MET A 1 -22.07 25.75 -0.18
CA MET A 1 -20.66 25.31 -0.26
C MET A 1 -20.49 24.39 -1.47
N SER A 2 -20.86 24.88 -2.66
CA SER A 2 -20.83 24.14 -3.92
C SER A 2 -20.12 24.94 -5.02
N ASP A 3 -20.14 26.28 -4.95
CA ASP A 3 -19.47 27.19 -5.88
C ASP A 3 -18.00 26.89 -6.17
N LEU A 4 -17.17 26.53 -5.18
CA LEU A 4 -15.73 26.33 -5.40
C LEU A 4 -15.37 25.05 -6.17
N PHE A 5 -16.21 24.02 -6.10
CA PHE A 5 -16.03 22.78 -6.87
C PHE A 5 -16.73 22.85 -8.23
N ASP A 6 -17.77 23.67 -8.36
CA ASP A 6 -18.45 23.95 -9.64
C ASP A 6 -17.67 24.97 -10.50
N GLU A 7 -17.02 25.97 -9.89
CA GLU A 7 -16.29 27.05 -10.58
C GLU A 7 -14.90 26.61 -11.06
N TYR A 8 -14.30 25.60 -10.43
CA TYR A 8 -12.98 25.07 -10.81
C TYR A 8 -12.97 23.53 -10.91
N PRO A 9 -13.60 22.96 -11.96
CA PRO A 9 -13.52 21.53 -12.25
C PRO A 9 -12.06 21.06 -12.43
N MET A 10 -11.16 21.97 -12.81
CA MET A 10 -9.74 21.70 -12.99
C MET A 10 -8.97 21.51 -11.66
N LEU A 11 -9.43 22.13 -10.55
CA LEU A 11 -8.82 21.97 -9.23
C LEU A 11 -9.12 20.59 -8.63
N VAL A 12 -10.33 20.06 -8.83
CA VAL A 12 -10.69 18.68 -8.45
C VAL A 12 -9.78 17.69 -9.15
N PHE A 13 -9.55 17.88 -10.45
CA PHE A 13 -8.64 17.02 -11.22
C PHE A 13 -7.21 17.03 -10.67
N ALA A 14 -6.68 18.21 -10.32
CA ALA A 14 -5.35 18.33 -9.72
C ALA A 14 -5.30 17.71 -8.30
N LEU A 15 -6.30 17.99 -7.47
CA LEU A 15 -6.39 17.48 -6.10
C LEU A 15 -6.53 15.95 -6.06
N GLU A 16 -7.40 15.40 -6.90
CA GLU A 16 -7.63 13.96 -7.03
C GLU A 16 -6.40 13.25 -7.60
N SER A 17 -5.75 13.83 -8.62
CA SER A 17 -4.50 13.29 -9.16
C SER A 17 -3.36 13.33 -8.13
N LEU A 18 -3.28 14.37 -7.31
CA LEU A 18 -2.27 14.51 -6.27
C LEU A 18 -2.50 13.49 -5.14
N LEU A 19 -3.76 13.31 -4.71
CA LEU A 19 -4.16 12.26 -3.76
C LEU A 19 -3.89 10.85 -4.32
N ALA A 20 -4.30 10.57 -5.56
CA ALA A 20 -4.11 9.27 -6.20
C ALA A 20 -2.62 8.94 -6.39
N LEU A 21 -1.83 9.91 -6.85
CA LEU A 21 -0.37 9.78 -7.00
C LEU A 21 0.29 9.50 -5.65
N PHE A 22 -0.11 10.22 -4.60
CA PHE A 22 0.42 10.04 -3.25
C PHE A 22 0.08 8.65 -2.70
N LEU A 23 -1.17 8.20 -2.83
CA LEU A 23 -1.60 6.88 -2.36
C LEU A 23 -0.86 5.75 -3.09
N LEU A 24 -0.70 5.85 -4.41
CA LEU A 24 0.02 4.85 -5.22
C LEU A 24 1.48 4.72 -4.79
N VAL A 25 2.18 5.85 -4.63
CA VAL A 25 3.57 5.85 -4.17
C VAL A 25 3.66 5.32 -2.74
N PHE A 26 2.73 5.71 -1.87
CA PHE A 26 2.68 5.26 -0.49
C PHE A 26 2.51 3.74 -0.41
N ILE A 27 1.53 3.15 -1.12
CA ILE A 27 1.35 1.68 -1.12
C ILE A 27 2.54 0.95 -1.72
N VAL A 28 3.24 1.51 -2.72
CA VAL A 28 4.44 0.88 -3.33
C VAL A 28 5.63 0.90 -2.36
N VAL A 29 5.90 2.03 -1.72
CA VAL A 29 6.96 2.15 -0.71
C VAL A 29 6.63 1.29 0.51
N TRP A 30 5.37 1.26 0.92
CA TRP A 30 4.89 0.46 2.04
C TRP A 30 4.92 -1.05 1.74
N THR A 31 4.39 -1.48 0.58
CA THR A 31 4.35 -2.90 0.19
C THR A 31 5.75 -3.45 -0.08
N SER A 32 6.63 -2.64 -0.70
CA SER A 32 8.03 -3.02 -0.92
C SER A 32 8.83 -3.15 0.38
N SER A 33 8.43 -2.47 1.46
CA SER A 33 9.02 -2.63 2.79
C SER A 33 8.46 -3.81 3.59
N GLY A 34 7.31 -4.39 3.21
CA GLY A 34 6.70 -5.57 3.84
C GLY A 34 7.32 -6.92 3.44
N LYS A 35 7.89 -7.01 2.22
CA LYS A 35 8.48 -8.27 1.69
C LYS A 35 9.69 -8.80 2.46
N LYS A 36 10.36 -7.96 3.27
CA LYS A 36 11.50 -8.42 4.10
C LYS A 36 11.11 -9.33 5.27
N LYS A 37 9.81 -9.44 5.60
CA LYS A 37 9.31 -10.35 6.66
C LYS A 37 8.47 -11.52 6.14
N ALA A 38 7.87 -11.41 4.95
CA ALA A 38 7.04 -12.49 4.37
C ALA A 38 7.86 -13.74 4.01
N ALA A 39 9.08 -13.59 3.48
CA ALA A 39 9.94 -14.74 3.15
C ALA A 39 10.48 -15.51 4.38
N ARG A 40 10.43 -14.91 5.57
CA ARG A 40 10.90 -15.56 6.81
C ARG A 40 9.79 -16.23 7.61
N ALA A 41 8.53 -15.91 7.31
CA ALA A 41 7.38 -16.61 7.87
C ALA A 41 7.13 -17.95 7.14
N ASP A 42 7.33 -17.98 5.82
CA ASP A 42 7.17 -19.18 5.00
C ASP A 42 8.23 -20.27 5.30
N SER A 43 9.47 -19.87 5.59
CA SER A 43 10.55 -20.81 5.93
C SER A 43 10.57 -21.29 7.38
N ARG A 44 9.67 -20.81 8.26
CA ARG A 44 9.66 -21.22 9.68
C ARG A 44 8.60 -22.27 10.00
N GLU A 45 7.63 -22.50 9.13
CA GLU A 45 6.61 -23.55 9.31
C GLU A 45 7.05 -24.93 8.78
N THR A 46 8.06 -25.00 7.89
CA THR A 46 8.56 -26.29 7.36
C THR A 46 9.76 -26.87 8.12
N LYS A 47 10.24 -26.21 9.19
CA LYS A 47 11.30 -26.76 10.08
C LYS A 47 10.75 -27.31 11.39
N THR A 48 9.56 -27.91 11.34
CA THR A 48 9.15 -28.88 12.35
C THR A 48 8.99 -30.24 11.68
N PRO A 49 10.06 -31.05 11.54
CA PRO A 49 9.85 -32.46 11.75
C PRO A 49 9.56 -32.60 13.24
N GLN A 50 8.29 -32.89 13.53
CA GLN A 50 7.89 -33.51 14.78
C GLN A 50 8.94 -34.56 15.20
N LYS A 51 9.39 -34.48 16.45
CA LYS A 51 9.91 -35.65 17.17
C LYS A 51 8.83 -36.73 17.12
N PRO A 52 9.17 -38.01 16.87
CA PRO A 52 9.29 -38.89 18.03
C PRO A 52 10.24 -40.10 17.87
N HIS A 53 10.66 -40.59 19.04
CA HIS A 53 11.29 -41.88 19.35
C HIS A 53 12.82 -41.99 19.27
#